data_AF-A0A6L2PLJ8-F1
#
_entry.id   AF-A0A6L2PLJ8-F1
#
_cell.length_a   1.000
_cell.length_b   1.000
_cell.length_c   1.000
_cell.angle_alpha   90.00
_cell.angle_beta   90.00
_cell.angle_gamma   90.00
#
_symmetry.space_group_name_H-M   'P 1'
#
loop_
_entity.id
_entity.type
_entity.pdbx_description
1 polymer ?
#
loop_
_entity_poly.entity_id
_entity_poly.type
_entity_poly.pdbx_seq_one_letter_code
_entity_poly.pdbx_strand_id
1 'polypeptide(L)'
;MRLNCSLLARRPQKEPVPFQEVLPLRLKKTVSGKGDKTSDVACLQEMAIMLACFKKNDFNQALCAKEISNFQGCYKDFVAFACE
;
A
#
# COMPACT_ATOMS: atom_id res chain seq x y z
N MET A 1 29.32 -2.71 17.97
CA MET A 1 29.14 -1.57 18.91
C MET A 1 27.72 -1.05 18.76
N ARG A 2 26.88 -1.17 19.80
CA ARG A 2 25.56 -0.54 19.83
C ARG A 2 25.72 0.81 20.55
N LEU A 3 25.41 1.91 19.87
CA LEU A 3 25.41 3.25 20.47
C LEU A 3 24.27 3.34 21.48
N ASN A 4 24.60 3.65 22.74
CA ASN A 4 23.63 3.92 23.80
C ASN A 4 22.96 5.27 23.53
N CYS A 5 21.77 5.22 22.93
CA CYS A 5 20.89 6.35 22.69
C CYS A 5 20.15 6.76 23.97
N SER A 6 20.89 7.19 25.01
CA SER A 6 20.30 7.61 26.29
C SER A 6 20.82 8.96 26.80
N LEU A 7 21.90 9.50 26.22
CA LEU A 7 22.50 10.79 26.65
C LEU A 7 21.90 12.03 25.96
N LEU A 8 20.96 11.85 25.04
CA LEU A 8 20.22 12.94 24.36
C LEU A 8 18.73 12.97 24.73
N ALA A 9 18.34 12.36 25.85
CA ALA A 9 16.95 12.28 26.28
C ALA A 9 16.43 13.63 26.82
N ARG A 10 15.19 13.98 26.46
CA ARG A 10 14.50 15.15 27.02
C ARG A 10 14.30 14.96 28.52
N ARG A 11 14.44 16.06 29.29
CA ARG A 11 14.15 16.07 30.73
C ARG A 11 12.68 15.70 30.99
N PRO A 12 12.36 15.04 32.12
CA PRO A 12 10.98 14.74 32.49
C PRO A 12 10.18 16.03 32.66
N GLN A 13 8.97 16.05 32.10
CA GLN A 13 8.04 17.16 32.21
C GLN A 13 7.53 17.28 33.66
N LYS A 14 7.54 18.49 34.23
CA LYS A 14 7.02 18.78 35.57
C LYS A 14 5.60 19.36 35.45
N GLU A 15 4.62 18.79 36.15
CA GLU A 15 3.24 19.30 36.16
C GLU A 15 3.10 20.61 36.97
N PRO A 16 2.06 21.44 36.73
CA PRO A 16 1.00 21.28 35.73
C PRO A 16 1.36 21.91 34.37
N VAL A 17 1.16 21.14 33.30
CA VAL A 17 1.37 21.62 31.94
C VAL A 17 0.11 22.35 31.48
N PRO A 18 0.18 23.64 31.13
CA PRO A 18 -0.98 24.35 30.62
C PRO A 18 -1.45 23.70 29.32
N PHE A 19 -2.75 23.50 29.21
CA PHE A 19 -3.35 23.00 27.98
C PHE A 19 -3.22 24.05 26.87
N GLN A 20 -2.67 23.66 25.73
CA GLN A 20 -2.64 24.48 24.53
C GLN A 20 -3.59 23.87 23.49
N GLU A 21 -4.65 24.58 23.15
CA GLU A 21 -5.57 24.13 22.11
C GLU A 21 -4.95 24.26 20.72
N VAL A 22 -4.52 23.14 20.14
CA VAL A 22 -4.14 23.08 18.71
C VAL A 22 -5.39 23.04 17.82
N LEU A 23 -6.47 22.49 18.35
CA LEU A 23 -7.77 22.39 17.71
C LEU A 23 -8.85 22.82 18.71
N PRO A 24 -9.93 23.47 18.22
CA PRO A 24 -11.00 23.92 19.09
C PRO A 24 -11.64 22.72 19.80
N LEU A 25 -11.93 22.89 21.10
CA LEU A 25 -12.61 21.89 21.94
C LEU A 25 -14.11 21.80 21.61
N ARG A 26 -14.44 21.61 20.33
CA ARG A 26 -15.80 21.53 19.79
C ARG A 26 -15.87 20.43 18.74
N LEU A 27 -16.99 19.74 18.71
CA LEU A 27 -17.23 18.73 17.68
C LEU A 27 -17.37 19.40 16.31
N LYS A 28 -16.73 18.80 15.30
CA LYS A 28 -16.96 19.17 13.91
C LYS A 28 -18.32 18.64 13.46
N LYS A 29 -18.89 19.26 12.43
CA LYS A 29 -20.14 18.80 11.80
C LYS A 29 -19.95 17.52 10.98
N THR A 30 -18.71 17.12 10.71
CA THR A 30 -18.36 15.94 9.92
C THR A 30 -17.22 15.16 10.55
N VAL A 31 -17.17 13.86 10.26
CA VAL A 31 -16.10 12.94 10.65
C VAL A 31 -15.26 12.61 9.42
N SER A 32 -13.97 12.34 9.60
CA SER A 32 -13.14 11.81 8.51
C SER A 32 -13.55 10.35 8.29
N GLY A 33 -13.91 10.00 7.05
CA GLY A 33 -14.04 8.59 6.67
C GLY A 33 -12.67 7.91 6.76
N LYS A 34 -12.65 6.65 7.22
CA LYS A 34 -11.48 5.79 7.05
C LYS A 34 -11.42 5.45 5.55
N GLY A 35 -10.38 5.91 4.87
CA GLY A 35 -10.10 5.44 3.51
C GLY A 35 -9.43 4.08 3.60
N ASP A 36 -10.17 3.02 3.28
CA ASP A 36 -9.55 1.71 3.09
C ASP A 36 -8.79 1.74 1.76
N LYS A 37 -7.47 1.96 1.85
CA LYS A 37 -6.56 1.79 0.72
C LYS A 37 -6.23 0.31 0.61
N THR A 38 -7.18 -0.51 0.17
CA THR A 38 -6.93 -1.92 -0.11
C THR A 38 -6.03 -2.02 -1.34
N SER A 39 -4.79 -2.49 -1.16
CA SER A 39 -3.85 -2.79 -2.23
C SER A 39 -3.98 -4.24 -2.73
N ASP A 40 -5.15 -4.86 -2.54
CA ASP A 40 -5.37 -6.29 -2.72
C ASP A 40 -5.34 -6.73 -4.20
N VAL A 41 -5.22 -5.79 -5.13
CA VAL A 41 -5.20 -6.06 -6.57
C VAL A 41 -3.82 -5.80 -7.15
N ALA A 42 -3.11 -6.89 -7.47
CA ALA A 42 -1.82 -6.86 -8.15
C ALA A 42 -1.97 -7.13 -9.66
N CYS A 43 -0.94 -6.73 -10.43
CA CYS A 43 -0.77 -7.12 -11.84
C CYS A 43 -1.87 -6.67 -12.82
N LEU A 44 -2.60 -5.60 -12.51
CA LEU A 44 -3.65 -5.04 -13.38
C LEU A 44 -3.14 -4.68 -14.78
N GLN A 45 -1.93 -4.13 -14.86
CA GLN A 45 -1.33 -3.73 -16.14
C GLN A 45 -1.11 -4.95 -17.05
N GLU A 46 -0.46 -6.00 -16.53
CA GLU A 46 -0.18 -7.22 -17.30
C GLU A 46 -1.48 -7.96 -17.67
N MET A 47 -2.47 -7.95 -16.78
CA MET A 47 -3.80 -8.50 -17.06
C MET A 47 -4.48 -7.78 -18.23
N ALA A 48 -4.44 -6.44 -18.27
CA ALA A 48 -5.03 -5.67 -19.35
C ALA A 48 -4.36 -5.95 -20.71
N ILE A 49 -3.03 -6.10 -20.73
CA ILE A 49 -2.27 -6.42 -21.96
C ILE A 49 -2.62 -7.83 -22.47
N MET A 50 -2.67 -8.82 -21.57
CA MET A 50 -3.03 -10.20 -21.90
C MET A 50 -4.46 -10.30 -22.47
N LEU A 51 -5.42 -9.61 -21.85
CA LEU A 51 -6.80 -9.54 -22.36
C LEU A 51 -6.91 -8.83 -23.71
N ALA A 52 -6.09 -7.80 -23.94
CA ALA A 52 -6.04 -7.12 -25.24
C ALA A 52 -5.50 -8.03 -26.36
N CYS A 53 -4.54 -8.91 -26.06
CA CYS A 53 -4.07 -9.92 -27.01
C CYS A 53 -5.16 -10.96 -27.30
N PHE A 54 -5.82 -11.47 -26.26
CA PHE A 54 -6.92 -12.43 -26.43
C PHE A 54 -8.04 -11.89 -27.31
N LYS A 55 -8.43 -10.62 -27.11
CA LYS A 55 -9.46 -10.00 -27.94
C LYS A 55 -9.09 -9.91 -29.42
N LYS A 56 -7.80 -9.80 -29.75
CA LYS A 56 -7.33 -9.70 -31.14
C LYS A 56 -7.19 -11.05 -31.84
N ASN A 57 -7.00 -12.11 -31.07
CA ASN A 57 -6.61 -13.44 -31.55
C ASN A 57 -7.65 -14.52 -31.19
N ASP A 58 -8.93 -14.13 -31.01
CA ASP A 58 -10.03 -15.02 -30.64
C ASP A 58 -9.72 -15.93 -29.44
N PHE A 59 -9.06 -15.36 -28.42
CA PHE A 59 -8.65 -16.05 -27.19
C PHE A 59 -7.70 -17.24 -27.42
N ASN A 60 -6.98 -17.27 -28.55
CA ASN A 60 -5.98 -18.29 -28.81
C ASN A 60 -4.74 -18.08 -27.93
N GLN A 61 -4.57 -18.96 -26.94
CA GLN A 61 -3.46 -18.91 -25.98
C GLN A 61 -2.08 -19.07 -26.62
N ALA A 62 -1.96 -19.84 -27.70
CA ALA A 62 -0.68 -20.05 -28.36
C ALA A 62 -0.13 -18.76 -28.98
N LEU A 63 -1.01 -17.88 -29.46
CA LEU A 63 -0.64 -16.59 -30.06
C LEU A 63 -0.31 -15.52 -29.02
N CYS A 64 -0.77 -15.68 -27.78
CA CYS A 64 -0.59 -14.74 -26.67
C CYS A 64 0.33 -15.29 -25.57
N ALA A 65 1.21 -16.24 -25.90
CA ALA A 65 2.05 -16.94 -24.94
C ALA A 65 2.97 -15.97 -24.18
N LYS A 66 3.42 -14.90 -24.83
CA LYS A 66 4.29 -13.87 -24.25
C LYS A 66 3.57 -13.10 -23.14
N GLU A 67 2.37 -12.62 -23.42
CA GLU A 67 1.53 -11.83 -22.51
C GLU A 67 1.08 -12.68 -21.32
N ILE A 68 0.78 -13.96 -21.55
CA ILE A 68 0.48 -14.93 -20.48
C ILE A 68 1.70 -15.10 -19.56
N SER A 69 2.89 -15.26 -20.13
CA SER A 69 4.12 -15.47 -19.35
C SER A 69 4.46 -14.24 -18.48
N ASN A 70 4.25 -13.03 -19.00
CA ASN A 70 4.44 -11.79 -18.27
C ASN A 70 3.46 -11.65 -17.09
N PHE A 71 2.17 -11.93 -17.33
CA PHE A 71 1.15 -11.91 -16.27
C PHE A 71 1.48 -12.92 -15.15
N GLN A 72 1.87 -14.14 -15.52
CA GLN A 72 2.28 -15.16 -14.55
C GLN A 72 3.54 -14.77 -13.78
N GLY A 73 4.50 -14.10 -14.43
CA GLY A 73 5.69 -13.56 -13.77
C GLY A 73 5.33 -12.57 -12.68
N CYS A 74 4.54 -11.55 -13.02
CA CYS A 74 4.06 -10.56 -12.06
C CYS A 74 3.30 -11.20 -10.90
N TYR A 75 2.44 -12.20 -11.17
CA TYR A 75 1.67 -12.86 -10.12
C TYR A 75 2.57 -13.68 -9.18
N LYS A 76 3.58 -14.38 -9.73
CA LYS A 76 4.56 -15.11 -8.91
C LYS A 76 5.35 -14.17 -8.01
N ASP A 77 5.78 -13.02 -8.54
CA ASP A 77 6.48 -12.00 -7.76
C ASP A 77 5.57 -11.47 -6.65
N PHE A 78 4.31 -11.11 -6.96
CA PHE A 78 3.35 -10.66 -5.96
C PHE A 78 3.12 -11.68 -4.85
N VAL A 79 2.93 -12.96 -5.18
CA VAL A 79 2.76 -14.03 -4.18
C VAL A 79 4.03 -14.28 -3.38
N ALA A 80 5.22 -14.12 -3.98
CA ALA A 80 6.50 -14.24 -3.28
C ALA A 80 6.80 -13.05 -2.36
N PHE A 81 6.32 -11.85 -2.70
CA PHE A 81 6.44 -10.63 -1.88
C PHE A 81 5.24 -10.39 -0.95
N ALA A 82 4.20 -11.23 -1.01
CA ALA A 82 3.15 -11.29 -0.02
C ALA A 82 3.67 -11.97 1.27
N CYS A 83 4.69 -11.36 1.88
CA CYS A 83 5.04 -11.58 3.27
C CYS A 83 4.26 -10.58 4.13
N GLU A 84 3.46 -11.14 5.01
CA GLU A 84 3.05 -10.56 6.28
C GLU A 84 4.28 -10.09 7.11
#